data_AF-A0A9E3WLX1-F1
#
_entry.id   AF-A0A9E3WLX1-F1
#
_cell.length_a   1.000
_cell.length_b   1.000
_cell.length_c   1.000
_cell.angle_alpha   90.00
_cell.angle_beta   90.00
_cell.angle_gamma   90.00
#
_symmetry.space_group_name_H-M   'P 1'
#
loop_
_entity.id
_entity.type
_entity.pdbx_description
1 polymer ?
#
loop_
_entity_poly.entity_id
_entity_poly.type
_entity_poly.pdbx_seq_one_letter_code
_entity_poly.pdbx_strand_id
1 'polypeptide(L)'
;MSTSSSIRVLPETARQMTAPMVSSVDAFVERLGAEVSTARERVRSLQTKAAEAFAGQERRFIGFVSLADRIHAILLPRLESFAKVEVFKDIKKIVSLEGQGLDVRGFHGRTTTLSIPFSDACPAKVQLSFRVGHDGPVENAIMDYRLEILPIFFQFDNHDQLIVPISHPDEDAIAGWIEDKLVRFTRTFFELHFHDQYQQKHLETDVVMNIRFPKTDAVGKQEYEGRTYYFYTDESLLAFERDPSEYVASA
;
A
#
# COMPACT_ATOMS: atom_id res chain seq x y z
N MET A 1 69.19 81.32 -65.88
CA MET A 1 70.40 80.56 -65.50
C MET A 1 69.93 79.48 -64.54
N SER A 2 69.66 78.27 -65.06
CA SER A 2 70.60 77.14 -65.11
C SER A 2 70.56 76.36 -63.78
N THR A 3 69.78 75.27 -63.71
CA THR A 3 70.24 73.84 -63.80
C THR A 3 71.00 73.40 -62.54
N SER A 4 70.84 72.23 -61.92
CA SER A 4 70.33 70.93 -62.37
C SER A 4 70.28 69.93 -61.20
N SER A 5 69.33 68.98 -61.28
CA SER A 5 69.47 67.50 -61.14
C SER A 5 69.98 66.85 -59.83
N SER A 6 69.19 65.96 -59.20
CA SER A 6 69.19 64.47 -59.36
C SER A 6 69.90 63.75 -58.18
N ILE A 7 69.59 62.56 -57.64
CA ILE A 7 68.82 61.36 -58.03
C ILE A 7 68.54 60.48 -56.76
N ARG A 8 67.48 59.65 -56.86
CA ARG A 8 67.01 58.45 -56.09
C ARG A 8 67.97 57.73 -55.11
N VAL A 9 67.37 57.14 -54.05
CA VAL A 9 67.42 55.69 -53.71
C VAL A 9 66.15 55.28 -52.91
N LEU A 10 65.48 54.18 -53.30
CA LEU A 10 64.58 53.34 -52.48
C LEU A 10 65.34 52.02 -52.17
N PRO A 11 65.14 51.37 -51.00
CA PRO A 11 64.25 50.19 -50.95
C PRO A 11 63.38 50.13 -49.67
N GLU A 12 62.16 49.54 -49.72
CA GLU A 12 61.83 48.20 -49.16
C GLU A 12 62.40 47.99 -47.73
N THR A 13 61.61 47.71 -46.68
CA THR A 13 61.12 46.35 -46.36
C THR A 13 60.25 46.39 -45.08
N ALA A 14 59.36 45.38 -44.97
CA ALA A 14 58.85 44.78 -43.73
C ALA A 14 57.62 45.42 -43.03
N ARG A 15 56.44 45.06 -43.55
CA ARG A 15 55.34 44.56 -42.70
C ARG A 15 55.83 43.31 -41.96
N GLN A 16 55.87 43.35 -40.64
CA GLN A 16 55.77 42.21 -39.71
C GLN A 16 55.27 42.84 -38.39
N MET A 17 53.96 43.00 -38.15
CA MET A 17 53.04 41.95 -37.67
C MET A 17 53.68 41.01 -36.65
N THR A 18 54.06 41.54 -35.49
CA THR A 18 54.37 40.73 -34.30
C THR A 18 53.69 41.31 -33.05
N ALA A 19 52.36 41.25 -33.04
CA ALA A 19 51.45 41.06 -31.88
C ALA A 19 50.01 41.34 -32.37
N PRO A 20 48.98 40.51 -32.07
CA PRO A 20 48.78 39.86 -30.78
C PRO A 20 48.26 38.41 -30.90
N MET A 21 49.13 37.40 -30.86
CA MET A 21 48.65 36.03 -30.60
C MET A 21 48.43 35.77 -29.10
N VAL A 22 49.08 36.54 -28.22
CA VAL A 22 48.89 36.45 -26.77
C VAL A 22 47.48 36.91 -26.36
N SER A 23 46.93 37.95 -26.99
CA SER A 23 45.61 38.49 -26.59
C SER A 23 44.41 37.63 -27.03
N SER A 24 44.58 36.71 -27.99
CA SER A 24 43.50 35.80 -28.40
C SER A 24 43.34 34.62 -27.44
N VAL A 25 44.44 34.16 -26.84
CA VAL A 25 44.41 33.08 -25.85
C VAL A 25 43.91 33.62 -24.52
N ASP A 26 44.35 34.81 -24.10
CA ASP A 26 43.89 35.45 -22.87
C ASP A 26 42.38 35.74 -22.91
N ALA A 27 41.87 36.30 -24.02
CA ALA A 27 40.43 36.53 -24.20
C ALA A 27 39.61 35.21 -24.20
N PHE A 28 40.19 34.12 -24.73
CA PHE A 28 39.56 32.81 -24.67
C PHE A 28 39.53 32.25 -23.24
N VAL A 29 40.63 32.38 -22.48
CA VAL A 29 40.72 31.96 -21.08
C VAL A 29 39.75 32.77 -20.21
N GLU A 30 39.62 34.07 -20.42
CA GLU A 30 38.64 34.92 -19.72
C GLU A 30 37.21 34.46 -20.02
N ARG A 31 36.88 34.20 -21.28
CA ARG A 31 35.55 33.69 -21.68
C ARG A 31 35.27 32.32 -21.07
N LEU A 32 36.24 31.42 -21.04
CA LEU A 32 36.12 30.12 -20.37
C LEU A 32 35.92 30.30 -18.86
N GLY A 33 36.66 31.20 -18.23
CA GLY A 33 36.52 31.52 -16.80
C GLY A 33 35.14 32.05 -16.45
N ALA A 34 34.57 32.91 -17.30
CA ALA A 34 33.22 33.43 -17.16
C ALA A 34 32.15 32.32 -17.30
N GLU A 35 32.31 31.43 -18.29
CA GLU A 35 31.39 30.30 -18.50
C GLU A 35 31.43 29.32 -17.33
N VAL A 36 32.63 28.96 -16.85
CA VAL A 36 32.82 28.09 -15.67
C VAL A 36 32.23 28.72 -14.42
N SER A 37 32.39 30.04 -14.24
CA SER A 37 31.82 30.76 -13.10
C SER A 37 30.29 30.75 -13.13
N THR A 38 29.69 31.01 -14.30
CA THR A 38 28.24 30.93 -14.52
C THR A 38 27.71 29.52 -14.24
N ALA A 39 28.41 28.49 -14.74
CA ALA A 39 28.04 27.10 -14.47
C ALA A 39 28.12 26.76 -12.97
N ARG A 40 29.16 27.23 -12.26
CA ARG A 40 29.31 27.04 -10.81
C ARG A 40 28.22 27.74 -10.01
N GLU A 41 27.82 28.96 -10.40
CA GLU A 41 26.69 29.66 -9.77
C GLU A 41 25.38 28.90 -9.97
N ARG A 42 25.14 28.37 -11.17
CA ARG A 42 23.98 27.52 -11.43
C ARG A 42 23.98 26.26 -10.56
N VAL A 43 25.12 25.59 -10.43
CA VAL A 43 25.26 24.41 -9.54
C VAL A 43 24.97 24.79 -8.09
N ARG A 44 25.52 25.90 -7.58
CA ARG A 44 25.24 26.37 -6.22
C ARG A 44 23.76 26.68 -6.00
N SER A 45 23.10 27.34 -6.96
CA SER A 45 21.66 27.60 -6.88
C SER A 45 20.84 26.31 -6.80
N LEU A 46 21.19 25.29 -7.59
CA LEU A 46 20.55 23.98 -7.54
C LEU A 46 20.80 23.28 -6.20
N GLN A 47 22.02 23.36 -5.66
CA GLN A 47 22.36 22.82 -4.35
C GLN A 47 21.57 23.48 -3.22
N THR A 48 21.43 24.82 -3.23
CA THR A 48 20.61 25.55 -2.25
C THR A 48 19.14 25.13 -2.32
N LYS A 49 18.56 25.08 -3.54
CA LYS A 49 17.17 24.63 -3.73
C LYS A 49 16.96 23.19 -3.25
N ALA A 50 17.93 22.31 -3.52
CA ALA A 50 17.88 20.93 -3.05
C ALA A 50 17.93 20.83 -1.52
N ALA A 51 18.77 21.64 -0.87
CA ALA A 51 18.86 21.69 0.59
C ALA A 51 17.56 22.22 1.24
N GLU A 52 16.97 23.27 0.67
CA GLU A 52 15.68 23.81 1.13
C GLU A 52 14.54 22.80 0.97
N ALA A 53 14.49 22.13 -0.19
CA ALA A 53 13.50 21.08 -0.45
C ALA A 53 13.65 19.92 0.54
N PHE A 54 14.88 19.48 0.80
CA PHE A 54 15.17 18.43 1.76
C PHE A 54 14.74 18.82 3.20
N ALA A 55 15.10 20.01 3.66
CA ALA A 55 14.68 20.51 4.98
C ALA A 55 13.15 20.69 5.09
N GLY A 56 12.48 21.03 3.99
CA GLY A 56 11.02 21.02 3.91
C GLY A 56 10.43 19.62 4.07
N GLN A 57 11.02 18.64 3.39
CA GLN A 57 10.61 17.24 3.45
C GLN A 57 10.82 16.64 4.85
N GLU A 58 11.94 16.93 5.51
CA GLU A 58 12.19 16.45 6.89
C GLU A 58 11.14 16.95 7.89
N ARG A 59 10.77 18.23 7.80
CA ARG A 59 9.71 18.79 8.65
C ARG A 59 8.36 18.10 8.42
N ARG A 60 8.01 17.83 7.17
CA ARG A 60 6.77 17.11 6.86
C ARG A 60 6.81 15.65 7.28
N PHE A 61 7.98 15.01 7.20
CA PHE A 61 8.18 13.63 7.66
C PHE A 61 7.90 13.48 9.16
N ILE A 62 8.35 14.43 9.99
CA ILE A 62 7.98 14.46 11.42
C ILE A 62 6.45 14.52 11.59
N GLY A 63 5.78 15.37 10.79
CA GLY A 63 4.32 15.46 10.76
C GLY A 63 3.65 14.16 10.35
N PHE A 64 4.19 13.47 9.33
CA PHE A 64 3.72 12.15 8.90
C PHE A 64 3.80 11.12 10.03
N VAL A 65 4.93 11.01 10.73
CA VAL A 65 5.10 10.02 11.82
C VAL A 65 4.04 10.24 12.90
N SER A 66 3.83 11.50 13.31
CA SER A 66 2.80 11.85 14.30
C SER A 66 1.38 11.54 13.81
N LEU A 67 1.09 11.78 12.53
CA LEU A 67 -0.20 11.45 11.92
C LEU A 67 -0.41 9.93 11.83
N ALA A 68 0.61 9.17 11.47
CA ALA A 68 0.52 7.72 11.36
C ALA A 68 0.21 7.06 12.71
N ASP A 69 0.78 7.57 13.81
CA ASP A 69 0.44 7.11 15.15
C ASP A 69 -1.00 7.46 15.54
N ARG A 70 -1.50 8.65 15.17
CA ARG A 70 -2.91 9.02 15.35
C ARG A 70 -3.85 8.12 14.56
N ILE A 71 -3.57 7.88 13.27
CA ILE A 71 -4.36 6.96 12.44
C ILE A 71 -4.37 5.56 13.08
N HIS A 72 -3.23 5.09 13.59
CA HIS A 72 -3.20 3.81 14.28
C HIS A 72 -4.04 3.81 15.56
N ALA A 73 -4.03 4.89 16.34
CA ALA A 73 -4.86 5.03 17.53
C ALA A 73 -6.36 5.06 17.21
N ILE A 74 -6.74 5.52 16.01
CA ILE A 74 -8.12 5.44 15.49
C ILE A 74 -8.45 4.01 15.04
N LEU A 75 -7.55 3.37 14.30
CA LEU A 75 -7.75 2.04 13.71
C LEU A 75 -7.83 0.94 14.77
N LEU A 76 -6.89 0.92 15.72
CA LEU A 76 -6.71 -0.17 16.68
C LEU A 76 -7.98 -0.52 17.48
N PRO A 77 -8.66 0.42 18.17
CA PRO A 77 -9.85 0.10 18.95
C PRO A 77 -11.02 -0.38 18.08
N ARG A 78 -11.07 0.03 16.80
CA ARG A 78 -12.08 -0.45 15.84
C ARG A 78 -11.82 -1.90 15.44
N LEU A 79 -10.57 -2.25 15.16
CA LEU A 79 -10.18 -3.64 14.88
C LEU A 79 -10.40 -4.54 16.11
N GLU A 80 -10.13 -4.05 17.31
CA GLU A 80 -10.40 -4.78 18.54
C GLU A 80 -11.89 -4.97 18.79
N SER A 81 -12.71 -3.98 18.48
CA SER A 81 -14.18 -4.09 18.55
C SER A 81 -14.71 -5.05 17.49
N PHE A 82 -14.15 -5.00 16.28
CA PHE A 82 -14.47 -5.90 15.18
C PHE A 82 -14.19 -7.36 15.54
N ALA A 83 -13.04 -7.64 16.16
CA ALA A 83 -12.66 -8.99 16.59
C ALA A 83 -13.50 -9.54 17.77
N LYS A 84 -14.28 -8.71 18.46
CA LYS A 84 -15.21 -9.16 19.51
C LYS A 84 -16.51 -9.73 18.96
N VAL A 85 -16.83 -9.47 17.70
CA VAL A 85 -17.99 -10.08 17.04
C VAL A 85 -17.73 -11.58 16.91
N GLU A 86 -18.70 -12.41 17.31
CA GLU A 86 -18.51 -13.85 17.49
C GLU A 86 -17.92 -14.56 16.25
N VAL A 87 -18.37 -14.18 15.04
CA VAL A 87 -17.87 -14.74 13.77
C VAL A 87 -16.40 -14.40 13.47
N PHE A 88 -15.82 -13.43 14.18
CA PHE A 88 -14.47 -12.91 13.96
C PHE A 88 -13.52 -13.15 15.15
N LYS A 89 -13.94 -13.93 16.16
CA LYS A 89 -13.16 -14.17 17.38
C LYS A 89 -11.81 -14.85 17.15
N ASP A 90 -11.71 -15.66 16.10
CA ASP A 90 -10.50 -16.44 15.78
C ASP A 90 -9.55 -15.71 14.82
N ILE A 91 -9.81 -14.43 14.52
CA ILE A 91 -8.94 -13.61 13.67
C ILE A 91 -7.58 -13.42 14.32
N LYS A 92 -6.52 -13.75 13.58
CA LYS A 92 -5.14 -13.45 13.97
C LYS A 92 -4.77 -12.06 13.47
N LYS A 93 -4.47 -11.14 14.39
CA LYS A 93 -3.92 -9.82 14.08
C LYS A 93 -2.40 -9.88 14.00
N ILE A 94 -1.84 -9.35 12.91
CA ILE A 94 -0.40 -9.21 12.68
C ILE A 94 -0.14 -7.72 12.41
N VAL A 95 0.83 -7.14 13.10
CA VAL A 95 1.27 -5.75 12.87
C VAL A 95 2.72 -5.79 12.42
N SER A 96 3.02 -5.16 11.29
CA SER A 96 4.37 -4.97 10.77
C SER A 96 4.69 -3.48 10.63
N LEU A 97 5.94 -3.13 10.93
CA LEU A 97 6.48 -1.79 10.73
C LEU A 97 7.41 -1.81 9.53
N GLU A 98 7.24 -0.84 8.63
CA GLU A 98 8.06 -0.69 7.44
C GLU A 98 9.12 0.38 7.71
N GLY A 99 10.39 -0.02 7.64
CA GLY A 99 11.53 0.90 7.57
C GLY A 99 11.99 1.08 6.12
N GLN A 100 12.62 2.20 5.80
CA GLN A 100 13.35 2.39 4.54
C GLN A 100 14.71 3.07 4.80
N GLY A 101 15.76 2.55 4.16
CA GLY A 101 17.13 3.10 4.22
C GLY A 101 18.05 2.41 5.22
N LEU A 102 19.31 2.86 5.29
CA LEU A 102 20.20 2.54 6.42
C LEU A 102 19.46 2.95 7.71
N ASP A 103 19.52 2.12 8.76
CA ASP A 103 18.77 2.09 10.04
C ASP A 103 18.44 3.43 10.76
N VAL A 104 18.88 4.56 10.22
CA VAL A 104 18.72 5.93 10.71
C VAL A 104 17.41 6.59 10.25
N ARG A 105 16.82 6.20 9.09
CA ARG A 105 15.51 6.71 8.65
C ARG A 105 14.41 5.74 9.12
N GLY A 106 13.97 5.96 10.36
CA GLY A 106 12.92 5.20 11.02
C GLY A 106 11.57 5.19 10.25
N PHE A 107 10.64 4.39 10.76
CA PHE A 107 9.22 4.28 10.39
C PHE A 107 8.74 5.06 9.14
N HIS A 108 8.59 4.35 8.02
CA HIS A 108 8.02 4.86 6.77
C HIS A 108 6.58 4.39 6.52
N GLY A 109 6.15 3.39 7.28
CA GLY A 109 4.77 2.94 7.25
C GLY A 109 4.47 1.86 8.28
N ARG A 110 3.18 1.61 8.47
CA ARG A 110 2.65 0.55 9.33
C ARG A 110 1.65 -0.24 8.53
N THR A 111 1.75 -1.56 8.58
CA THR A 111 0.72 -2.45 8.05
C THR A 111 0.11 -3.24 9.20
N THR A 112 -1.21 -3.19 9.32
CA THR A 112 -1.99 -4.02 10.24
C THR A 112 -2.83 -4.98 9.42
N THR A 113 -2.56 -6.28 9.57
CA THR A 113 -3.23 -7.35 8.84
C THR A 113 -4.06 -8.20 9.80
N LEU A 114 -5.30 -8.45 9.43
CA LEU A 114 -6.17 -9.47 9.99
C LEU A 114 -6.11 -10.71 9.09
N SER A 115 -5.78 -11.86 9.64
CA SER A 115 -5.70 -13.12 8.91
C SER A 115 -6.72 -14.11 9.46
N ILE A 116 -7.58 -14.61 8.57
CA ILE A 116 -8.50 -15.71 8.84
C ILE A 116 -7.98 -16.93 8.07
N PRO A 117 -7.51 -17.98 8.77
CA PRO A 117 -7.08 -19.19 8.10
C PRO A 117 -8.29 -19.95 7.55
N PHE A 118 -8.02 -20.78 6.55
CA PHE A 118 -8.99 -21.78 6.09
C PHE A 118 -9.38 -22.70 7.26
N SER A 119 -10.68 -22.93 7.44
CA SER A 119 -11.24 -23.82 8.48
C SER A 119 -12.65 -24.26 8.09
N ASP A 120 -13.25 -25.18 8.85
CA ASP A 120 -14.65 -25.57 8.66
C ASP A 120 -15.60 -24.35 8.75
N ALA A 121 -15.24 -23.32 9.54
CA ALA A 121 -16.00 -22.08 9.68
C ALA A 121 -15.67 -21.00 8.63
N CYS A 122 -14.61 -21.17 7.83
CA CYS A 122 -14.22 -20.23 6.79
C CYS A 122 -13.62 -20.99 5.60
N PRO A 123 -14.38 -21.15 4.49
CA PRO A 123 -13.99 -22.02 3.37
C PRO A 123 -12.90 -21.43 2.46
N ALA A 124 -12.33 -20.28 2.84
CA ALA A 124 -11.24 -19.63 2.13
C ALA A 124 -10.17 -19.13 3.10
N LYS A 125 -8.96 -18.92 2.59
CA LYS A 125 -7.96 -18.08 3.30
C LYS A 125 -8.33 -16.62 3.02
N VAL A 126 -8.51 -15.83 4.08
CA VAL A 126 -8.87 -14.42 3.97
C VAL A 126 -7.84 -13.55 4.69
N GLN A 127 -7.37 -12.50 4.04
CA GLN A 127 -6.46 -11.50 4.63
C GLN A 127 -6.98 -10.10 4.35
N LEU A 128 -7.20 -9.33 5.42
CA LEU A 128 -7.57 -7.93 5.35
C LEU A 128 -6.41 -7.09 5.90
N SER A 129 -5.92 -6.12 5.14
CA SER A 129 -4.79 -5.29 5.53
C SER A 129 -5.12 -3.81 5.43
N PHE A 130 -4.69 -3.06 6.43
CA PHE A 130 -4.65 -1.59 6.44
C PHE A 130 -3.19 -1.17 6.51
N ARG A 131 -2.72 -0.45 5.50
CA ARG A 131 -1.36 0.10 5.47
C ARG A 131 -1.42 1.61 5.52
N VAL A 132 -0.58 2.23 6.34
CA VAL A 132 -0.38 3.68 6.39
C VAL A 132 1.04 3.96 5.92
N GLY A 133 1.20 4.77 4.88
CA GLY A 133 2.47 5.26 4.37
C GLY A 133 2.37 6.73 3.99
N HIS A 134 3.35 7.25 3.23
CA HIS A 134 3.33 8.62 2.71
C HIS A 134 3.64 8.65 1.21
N ASP A 135 3.27 9.74 0.54
CA ASP A 135 3.67 10.01 -0.84
C ASP A 135 5.15 10.47 -0.93
N GLY A 136 5.70 10.55 -2.14
CA GLY A 136 7.10 10.92 -2.36
C GLY A 136 7.49 12.26 -1.71
N PRO A 137 6.73 13.36 -1.95
CA PRO A 137 6.97 14.67 -1.33
C PRO A 137 6.69 14.74 0.18
N VAL A 138 6.06 13.71 0.74
CA VAL A 138 5.58 13.67 2.14
C VAL A 138 4.60 14.79 2.42
N GLU A 139 3.66 15.03 1.51
CA GLU A 139 2.57 15.99 1.69
C GLU A 139 1.32 15.30 2.22
N ASN A 140 1.16 14.02 1.91
CA ASN A 140 0.01 13.22 2.29
C ASN A 140 0.44 11.93 2.96
N ALA A 141 -0.33 11.54 3.99
CA ALA A 141 -0.39 10.15 4.42
C ALA A 141 -1.35 9.40 3.49
N ILE A 142 -0.99 8.19 3.10
CA ILE A 142 -1.79 7.31 2.26
C ILE A 142 -2.20 6.12 3.13
N MET A 143 -3.49 5.91 3.28
CA MET A 143 -4.05 4.73 3.94
C MET A 143 -4.58 3.77 2.87
N ASP A 144 -3.90 2.64 2.68
CA ASP A 144 -4.29 1.58 1.77
C ASP A 144 -5.14 0.53 2.50
N TYR A 145 -6.28 0.18 1.92
CA TYR A 145 -7.07 -1.00 2.26
C TYR A 145 -6.80 -2.08 1.24
N ARG A 146 -6.52 -3.32 1.68
CA ARG A 146 -6.37 -4.47 0.79
C ARG A 146 -7.07 -5.70 1.38
N LEU A 147 -7.94 -6.32 0.59
CA LEU A 147 -8.61 -7.57 0.90
C LEU A 147 -8.16 -8.67 -0.06
N GLU A 148 -7.70 -9.79 0.47
CA GLU A 148 -7.34 -10.97 -0.30
C GLU A 148 -8.19 -12.16 0.16
N ILE A 149 -8.82 -12.83 -0.79
CA ILE A 149 -9.57 -14.07 -0.58
C ILE A 149 -9.00 -15.09 -1.54
N LEU A 150 -8.57 -16.25 -1.05
CA LEU A 150 -7.99 -17.31 -1.88
C LEU A 150 -8.64 -18.66 -1.58
N PRO A 151 -9.07 -19.41 -2.63
CA PRO A 151 -9.16 -19.02 -4.05
C PRO A 151 -10.20 -17.91 -4.30
N ILE A 152 -10.21 -17.26 -5.47
CA ILE A 152 -11.21 -16.23 -5.85
C ILE A 152 -12.28 -16.87 -6.73
N PHE A 153 -13.54 -16.81 -6.30
CA PHE A 153 -14.69 -17.36 -7.05
C PHE A 153 -15.76 -16.33 -7.40
N PHE A 154 -15.71 -15.13 -6.83
CA PHE A 154 -16.61 -14.03 -7.14
C PHE A 154 -15.85 -12.69 -7.11
N GLN A 155 -16.47 -11.64 -7.65
CA GLN A 155 -15.89 -10.30 -7.71
C GLN A 155 -16.17 -9.54 -6.42
N PHE A 156 -15.16 -8.82 -5.92
CA PHE A 156 -15.28 -7.95 -4.77
C PHE A 156 -14.26 -6.81 -4.84
N ASP A 157 -14.52 -5.72 -4.13
CA ASP A 157 -13.58 -4.61 -3.99
C ASP A 157 -12.41 -5.05 -3.11
N ASN A 158 -11.27 -5.35 -3.74
CA ASN A 158 -10.10 -5.88 -3.06
C ASN A 158 -9.08 -4.81 -2.64
N HIS A 159 -9.25 -3.57 -3.10
CA HIS A 159 -8.33 -2.46 -2.84
C HIS A 159 -9.07 -1.13 -2.78
N ASP A 160 -8.67 -0.25 -1.86
CA ASP A 160 -9.06 1.16 -1.87
C ASP A 160 -8.01 2.02 -1.15
N GLN A 161 -8.04 3.33 -1.37
CA GLN A 161 -7.10 4.27 -0.75
C GLN A 161 -7.80 5.51 -0.20
N LEU A 162 -7.35 5.96 0.96
CA LEU A 162 -7.66 7.27 1.51
C LEU A 162 -6.37 8.12 1.54
N ILE A 163 -6.44 9.31 0.93
CA ILE A 163 -5.36 10.29 0.96
C ILE A 163 -5.68 11.30 2.06
N VAL A 164 -4.77 11.45 3.02
CA VAL A 164 -4.93 12.32 4.18
C VAL A 164 -3.83 13.40 4.16
N PRO A 165 -4.19 14.68 3.96
CA PRO A 165 -3.22 15.77 4.02
C PRO A 165 -2.55 15.84 5.40
N ILE A 166 -1.21 15.85 5.44
CA ILE A 166 -0.45 15.88 6.71
C ILE A 166 -0.68 17.21 7.46
N SER A 167 -0.92 18.29 6.73
CA SER A 167 -1.14 19.64 7.26
C SER A 167 -2.45 19.80 8.03
N HIS A 168 -3.51 19.14 7.60
CA HIS A 168 -4.86 19.28 8.16
C HIS A 168 -5.64 17.95 8.04
N PRO A 169 -5.23 16.94 8.82
CA PRO A 169 -5.90 15.64 8.85
C PRO A 169 -7.31 15.76 9.45
N ASP A 170 -8.28 15.20 8.76
CA ASP A 170 -9.66 15.04 9.24
C ASP A 170 -9.81 13.66 9.88
N GLU A 171 -9.80 13.61 11.22
CA GLU A 171 -9.86 12.35 11.96
C GLU A 171 -11.22 11.64 11.85
N ASP A 172 -12.30 12.41 11.73
CA ASP A 172 -13.65 11.87 11.61
C ASP A 172 -13.82 11.21 10.23
N ALA A 173 -13.27 11.82 9.18
CA ALA A 173 -13.24 11.21 7.85
C ALA A 173 -12.41 9.92 7.82
N ILE A 174 -11.27 9.88 8.51
CA ILE A 174 -10.43 8.68 8.63
C ILE A 174 -11.20 7.57 9.36
N ALA A 175 -11.83 7.90 10.49
CA ALA A 175 -12.65 6.98 11.27
C ALA A 175 -13.80 6.39 10.44
N GLY A 176 -14.58 7.25 9.78
CA GLY A 176 -15.70 6.83 8.94
C GLY A 176 -15.26 5.94 7.78
N TRP A 177 -14.14 6.28 7.12
CA TRP A 177 -13.60 5.45 6.05
C TRP A 177 -13.19 4.06 6.55
N ILE A 178 -12.52 3.96 7.71
CA ILE A 178 -12.15 2.66 8.31
C ILE A 178 -13.40 1.82 8.61
N GLU A 179 -14.42 2.43 9.22
CA GLU A 179 -15.67 1.78 9.57
C GLU A 179 -16.39 1.25 8.32
N ASP A 180 -16.47 2.06 7.26
CA ASP A 180 -17.03 1.66 5.97
C ASP A 180 -16.29 0.46 5.37
N LYS A 181 -14.95 0.42 5.48
CA LYS A 181 -14.15 -0.72 5.01
C LYS A 181 -14.38 -1.99 5.81
N LEU A 182 -14.53 -1.88 7.12
CA LEU A 182 -14.84 -3.04 7.96
C LEU A 182 -16.25 -3.58 7.67
N VAL A 183 -17.25 -2.69 7.51
CA VAL A 183 -18.61 -3.10 7.13
C VAL A 183 -18.63 -3.75 5.75
N ARG A 184 -17.92 -3.18 4.77
CA ARG A 184 -17.83 -3.77 3.42
C ARG A 184 -17.16 -5.14 3.47
N PHE A 185 -16.07 -5.26 4.21
CA PHE A 185 -15.40 -6.54 4.44
C PHE A 185 -16.36 -7.58 5.04
N THR A 186 -17.16 -7.23 6.04
CA THR A 186 -18.14 -8.17 6.63
C THR A 186 -19.14 -8.68 5.59
N ARG A 187 -19.65 -7.81 4.71
CA ARG A 187 -20.57 -8.21 3.64
C ARG A 187 -19.90 -9.21 2.69
N THR A 188 -18.70 -8.88 2.22
CA THR A 188 -17.92 -9.77 1.35
C THR A 188 -17.58 -11.08 2.04
N PHE A 189 -17.24 -11.05 3.35
CA PHE A 189 -16.95 -12.25 4.13
C PHE A 189 -18.15 -13.21 4.17
N PHE A 190 -19.35 -12.69 4.41
CA PHE A 190 -20.55 -13.52 4.41
C PHE A 190 -20.94 -14.04 3.02
N GLU A 191 -20.60 -13.33 1.95
CA GLU A 191 -20.80 -13.82 0.58
C GLU A 191 -20.06 -15.14 0.31
N LEU A 192 -18.93 -15.39 0.98
CA LEU A 192 -18.22 -16.68 0.88
C LEU A 192 -19.10 -17.85 1.35
N HIS A 193 -19.92 -17.63 2.37
CA HIS A 193 -20.80 -18.67 2.92
C HIS A 193 -21.93 -19.03 1.96
N PHE A 194 -22.36 -18.09 1.11
CA PHE A 194 -23.47 -18.28 0.18
C PHE A 194 -23.03 -18.63 -1.24
N HIS A 195 -21.73 -18.61 -1.53
CA HIS A 195 -21.24 -18.86 -2.87
C HIS A 195 -20.89 -20.35 -3.08
N ASP A 196 -21.64 -21.00 -3.99
CA ASP A 196 -21.61 -22.45 -4.24
C ASP A 196 -20.21 -23.06 -4.32
N GLN A 197 -19.29 -22.40 -5.05
CA GLN A 197 -17.94 -22.93 -5.28
C GLN A 197 -17.11 -23.08 -4.00
N TYR A 198 -17.35 -22.26 -2.97
CA TYR A 198 -16.70 -22.45 -1.66
C TYR A 198 -17.38 -23.56 -0.85
N GLN A 199 -18.68 -23.78 -1.08
CA GLN A 199 -19.47 -24.77 -0.32
C GLN A 199 -19.33 -26.19 -0.85
N GLN A 200 -18.95 -26.40 -2.12
CA GLN A 200 -18.92 -27.75 -2.74
C GLN A 200 -18.24 -28.85 -1.92
N LYS A 201 -17.22 -28.53 -1.12
CA LYS A 201 -16.51 -29.49 -0.26
C LYS A 201 -17.02 -29.57 1.18
N HIS A 202 -17.94 -28.70 1.55
CA HIS A 202 -18.45 -28.50 2.91
C HIS A 202 -19.97 -28.67 3.00
N LEU A 203 -20.62 -29.17 1.94
CA LEU A 203 -22.04 -29.53 1.98
C LEU A 203 -22.23 -30.88 2.67
N GLU A 204 -23.13 -30.91 3.64
CA GLU A 204 -23.66 -32.12 4.26
C GLU A 204 -25.10 -32.34 3.81
N THR A 205 -25.60 -33.57 3.99
CA THR A 205 -27.00 -33.90 3.72
C THR A 205 -27.71 -34.18 5.04
N ASP A 206 -28.80 -33.46 5.30
CA ASP A 206 -29.70 -33.78 6.39
C ASP A 206 -30.46 -35.04 5.99
N VAL A 207 -30.20 -36.16 6.68
CA VAL A 207 -30.76 -37.47 6.30
C VAL A 207 -32.26 -37.60 6.55
N VAL A 208 -32.83 -36.75 7.42
CA VAL A 208 -34.27 -36.74 7.71
C VAL A 208 -35.02 -35.93 6.66
N MET A 209 -34.51 -34.74 6.34
CA MET A 209 -35.14 -33.83 5.38
C MET A 209 -34.72 -34.07 3.93
N ASN A 210 -33.63 -34.82 3.72
CA ASN A 210 -32.99 -35.06 2.42
C ASN A 210 -32.62 -33.76 1.68
N ILE A 211 -32.12 -32.76 2.42
CA ILE A 211 -31.64 -31.48 1.88
C ILE A 211 -30.14 -31.36 2.04
N ARG A 212 -29.48 -30.70 1.09
CA ARG A 212 -28.06 -30.36 1.18
C ARG A 212 -27.89 -28.96 1.72
N PHE A 213 -26.97 -28.79 2.67
CA PHE A 213 -26.73 -27.52 3.32
C PHE A 213 -25.25 -27.40 3.73
N PRO A 214 -24.71 -26.17 3.86
CA PRO A 214 -23.37 -25.97 4.40
C PRO A 214 -23.26 -26.54 5.82
N LYS A 215 -22.23 -27.33 6.09
CA LYS A 215 -21.96 -27.90 7.42
C LYS A 215 -21.90 -26.83 8.54
N THR A 216 -21.51 -25.59 8.20
CA THR A 216 -21.51 -24.44 9.12
C THR A 216 -22.90 -24.05 9.62
N ASP A 217 -23.93 -24.41 8.86
CA ASP A 217 -25.32 -24.04 9.12
C ASP A 217 -26.05 -25.18 9.86
N ALA A 218 -25.32 -26.22 10.26
CA ALA A 218 -25.87 -27.31 11.08
C ALA A 218 -26.28 -26.77 12.45
N VAL A 219 -27.56 -26.92 12.78
CA VAL A 219 -28.09 -26.59 14.12
C VAL A 219 -27.63 -27.62 15.15
N GLY A 220 -27.43 -28.87 14.71
CA GLY A 220 -26.88 -29.91 15.56
C GLY A 220 -26.24 -31.06 14.79
N LYS A 221 -25.65 -31.97 15.56
CA LYS A 221 -25.01 -33.18 15.04
C LYS A 221 -25.22 -34.35 16.00
N GLN A 222 -25.31 -35.55 15.45
CA GLN A 222 -25.41 -36.78 16.22
C GLN A 222 -24.47 -37.84 15.67
N GLU A 223 -23.84 -38.59 16.56
CA GLU A 223 -23.07 -39.78 16.19
C GLU A 223 -23.97 -41.02 16.26
N TYR A 224 -23.98 -41.80 15.18
CA TYR A 224 -24.69 -43.08 15.12
C TYR A 224 -23.87 -44.07 14.28
N GLU A 225 -23.65 -45.28 14.80
CA GLU A 225 -22.83 -46.33 14.17
C GLU A 225 -21.43 -45.88 13.72
N GLY A 226 -20.78 -45.01 14.51
CA GLY A 226 -19.44 -44.50 14.24
C GLY A 226 -19.36 -43.44 13.12
N ARG A 227 -20.51 -42.94 12.64
CA ARG A 227 -20.59 -41.82 11.71
C ARG A 227 -21.29 -40.63 12.38
N THR A 228 -20.74 -39.43 12.17
CA THR A 228 -21.39 -38.18 12.56
C THR A 228 -22.33 -37.70 11.46
N TYR A 229 -23.58 -37.45 11.81
CA TYR A 229 -24.62 -36.86 10.97
C TYR A 229 -24.86 -35.41 11.41
N TYR A 230 -25.18 -34.54 10.45
CA TYR A 230 -25.43 -33.12 10.66
C TYR A 230 -26.87 -32.80 10.26
N PHE A 231 -27.51 -31.92 11.03
CA PHE A 231 -28.92 -31.61 10.87
C PHE A 231 -29.11 -30.11 10.69
N TYR A 232 -29.91 -29.75 9.69
CA TYR A 232 -30.17 -28.36 9.33
C TYR A 232 -31.18 -27.69 10.27
N THR A 233 -31.99 -28.48 10.98
CA THR A 233 -33.03 -28.00 11.89
C THR A 233 -33.02 -28.78 13.20
N ASP A 234 -33.52 -28.17 14.28
CA ASP A 234 -33.73 -28.87 15.55
C ASP A 234 -34.74 -30.01 15.38
N GLU A 235 -35.75 -29.84 14.53
CA GLU A 235 -36.77 -30.85 14.26
C GLU A 235 -36.19 -32.10 13.61
N SER A 236 -35.28 -31.95 12.64
CA SER A 236 -34.62 -33.08 11.99
C SER A 236 -33.66 -33.79 12.93
N LEU A 237 -32.92 -33.05 13.77
CA LEU A 237 -32.10 -33.65 14.83
C LEU A 237 -32.95 -34.49 15.79
N LEU A 238 -34.03 -33.91 16.33
CA LEU A 238 -34.91 -34.59 17.28
C LEU A 238 -35.63 -35.80 16.67
N ALA A 239 -35.96 -35.76 15.38
CA ALA A 239 -36.51 -36.90 14.67
C ALA A 239 -35.48 -38.03 14.54
N PHE A 240 -34.25 -37.70 14.14
CA PHE A 240 -33.16 -38.67 14.05
C PHE A 240 -32.79 -39.26 15.42
N GLU A 241 -32.78 -38.46 16.49
CA GLU A 241 -32.50 -38.94 17.85
C GLU A 241 -33.50 -40.00 18.34
N ARG A 242 -34.75 -39.94 17.88
CA ARG A 242 -35.82 -40.86 18.29
C ARG A 242 -35.69 -42.23 17.63
N ASP A 243 -35.37 -42.26 16.33
CA ASP A 243 -35.17 -43.50 15.59
C ASP A 243 -34.16 -43.32 14.45
N PRO A 244 -32.85 -43.36 14.73
CA PRO A 244 -31.82 -43.19 13.72
C PRO A 244 -31.94 -44.21 12.57
N SER A 245 -32.36 -45.44 12.90
CA SER A 245 -32.39 -46.57 11.97
C SER A 245 -33.41 -46.40 10.83
N GLU A 246 -34.41 -45.53 11.01
CA GLU A 246 -35.38 -45.16 9.97
C GLU A 246 -34.72 -44.36 8.83
N TYR A 247 -33.72 -43.54 9.15
CA TYR A 247 -33.14 -42.55 8.23
C TYR A 247 -31.79 -42.97 7.66
N VAL A 248 -31.10 -43.92 8.31
CA VAL A 248 -29.85 -44.48 7.81
C VAL A 248 -30.05 -45.92 7.41
N ALA A 249 -29.95 -46.18 6.10
CA ALA A 249 -29.96 -47.54 5.59
C ALA A 249 -28.81 -48.33 6.23
N SER A 250 -29.11 -49.48 6.82
CA SER A 250 -28.11 -50.42 7.32
C SER A 250 -27.18 -50.77 6.16
N ALA A 251 -25.88 -50.48 6.31
CA ALA A 251 -24.86 -50.76 5.31
C ALA A 251 -24.71 -52.26 5.03
#